data_AF-A0A7C4QWQ8-F1
#
_entry.id   AF-A0A7C4QWQ8-F1
#
_cell.length_a   1.000
_cell.length_b   1.000
_cell.length_c   1.000
_cell.angle_alpha   90.00
_cell.angle_beta   90.00
_cell.angle_gamma   90.00
#
_symmetry.space_group_name_H-M   'P 1'
#
loop_
_entity.id
_entity.type
_entity.pdbx_description
1 polymer ?
#
loop_
_entity_poly.entity_id
_entity_poly.type
_entity_poly.pdbx_seq_one_letter_code
_entity_poly.pdbx_strand_id
1 'polypeptide(L)'
;MRGLFWLALVWAMAAGRPAAGAASAASPAPAGGEGGSTNRAPSRWAWRMAGETNADYQERVLPVTGADDQPIRLRNYHAATNATLARVVSFLRTNPVNLARFEPGKFVCTEYARALHNAAEAAGLRCALVTVQFEQGEGHSLNAFETTDQGLVYVDCTGSPGANTPAAEFDTFGYLKTGRPYGRLQLDLGLADPSGYERYELVTRMWTQGETEERYLSQAGRQLLAEDRALRAEEQRLQSQLQAAAGPAAALERQGRELAQRRAALDRRHAELTARQAKFEAHRRQWRLRIFHSNPAPVKGWRTWW
;
A
#
# COMPACT_ATOMS: atom_id res chain seq x y z
N MET A 1 49.85 -7.76 -39.82
CA MET A 1 49.73 -9.16 -40.27
C MET A 1 48.76 -9.88 -39.36
N ARG A 2 47.70 -10.48 -39.95
CA ARG A 2 46.66 -11.35 -39.36
C ARG A 2 45.70 -10.63 -38.39
N GLY A 3 44.39 -10.46 -38.63
CA GLY A 3 43.47 -11.08 -39.58
C GLY A 3 42.59 -12.13 -38.89
N LEU A 4 41.27 -11.87 -38.89
CA LEU A 4 40.15 -12.83 -38.85
C LEU A 4 39.92 -13.63 -37.56
N PHE A 5 38.81 -13.36 -36.86
CA PHE A 5 37.88 -14.41 -36.44
C PHE A 5 36.45 -13.84 -36.32
N TRP A 6 35.56 -14.39 -37.14
CA TRP A 6 34.13 -14.12 -37.26
C TRP A 6 33.32 -14.96 -36.26
N LEU A 7 32.17 -14.42 -35.84
CA LEU A 7 30.88 -15.06 -35.55
C LEU A 7 30.79 -16.51 -35.03
N ALA A 8 30.19 -16.68 -33.84
CA ALA A 8 29.18 -17.70 -33.53
C ALA A 8 28.52 -17.45 -32.15
N LEU A 9 27.22 -17.17 -32.11
CA LEU A 9 26.19 -17.89 -31.30
C LEU A 9 24.86 -17.12 -31.26
N VAL A 10 23.96 -17.47 -32.18
CA VAL A 10 22.50 -17.36 -32.00
C VAL A 10 21.94 -18.68 -32.49
N TRP A 11 21.79 -19.66 -31.59
CA TRP A 11 20.73 -20.69 -31.58
C TRP A 11 20.96 -21.65 -30.41
N ALA A 12 20.11 -21.62 -29.38
CA ALA A 12 19.83 -22.78 -28.52
C ALA A 12 18.67 -22.48 -27.55
N MET A 13 17.60 -23.27 -27.72
CA MET A 13 16.74 -23.80 -26.65
C MET A 13 15.61 -22.92 -26.11
N ALA A 14 14.54 -22.86 -26.91
CA ALA A 14 13.23 -23.20 -26.39
C ALA A 14 13.18 -24.71 -26.14
N ALA A 15 12.94 -25.14 -24.90
CA ALA A 15 12.26 -26.38 -24.49
C ALA A 15 12.62 -26.71 -23.03
N GLY A 16 11.61 -27.03 -22.21
CA GLY A 16 11.83 -27.75 -20.95
C GLY A 16 11.14 -27.16 -19.71
N ARG A 17 9.81 -27.13 -19.69
CA ARG A 17 9.06 -27.25 -18.43
C ARG A 17 9.08 -28.73 -18.02
N PRO A 18 9.46 -29.09 -16.79
CA PRO A 18 8.99 -30.34 -16.21
C PRO A 18 7.67 -30.08 -15.46
N ALA A 19 6.67 -30.87 -15.83
CA ALA A 19 5.47 -31.09 -15.04
C ALA A 19 5.82 -31.98 -13.84
N ALA A 20 5.35 -31.58 -12.65
CA ALA A 20 5.07 -32.47 -11.53
C ALA A 20 3.62 -32.15 -11.14
N GLY A 21 2.66 -33.07 -11.18
CA GLY A 21 2.76 -34.47 -10.78
C GLY A 21 2.04 -34.60 -9.45
N ALA A 22 0.77 -34.96 -9.52
CA ALA A 22 -0.22 -34.92 -8.45
C ALA A 22 0.12 -35.82 -7.24
N ALA A 23 -0.34 -35.41 -6.06
CA ALA A 23 -0.67 -36.32 -4.97
C ALA A 23 -1.95 -35.81 -4.28
N SER A 24 -3.07 -36.35 -4.75
CA SER A 24 -4.37 -36.33 -4.09
C SER A 24 -4.34 -37.36 -2.96
N ALA A 25 -4.60 -36.92 -1.73
CA ALA A 25 -4.90 -37.80 -0.60
C ALA A 25 -6.32 -37.48 -0.13
N ALA A 26 -7.26 -38.29 -0.59
CA ALA A 26 -8.61 -38.38 -0.05
C ALA A 26 -8.61 -39.21 1.24
N SER A 27 -9.42 -38.81 2.21
CA SER A 27 -9.97 -39.68 3.26
C SER A 27 -11.12 -38.98 4.00
N PRO A 28 -12.03 -39.74 4.63
CA PRO A 28 -13.43 -39.78 4.20
C PRO A 28 -14.39 -39.03 5.14
N ALA A 29 -15.56 -38.72 4.59
CA ALA A 29 -16.74 -38.32 5.36
C ALA A 29 -17.38 -39.54 6.06
N PRO A 30 -17.95 -39.38 7.26
CA PRO A 30 -19.03 -40.24 7.74
C PRO A 30 -20.40 -39.61 7.45
N ALA A 31 -21.36 -40.52 7.28
CA ALA A 31 -22.71 -40.30 6.83
C ALA A 31 -23.67 -39.70 7.88
N GLY A 32 -24.71 -39.03 7.36
CA GLY A 32 -26.11 -39.25 7.75
C GLY A 32 -26.57 -38.77 9.13
N GLY A 33 -27.38 -37.72 9.13
CA GLY A 33 -28.20 -37.31 10.28
C GLY A 33 -29.13 -36.16 9.93
N GLU A 34 -30.25 -36.47 9.27
CA GLU A 34 -31.38 -35.55 9.15
C GLU A 34 -31.97 -35.30 10.53
N GLY A 35 -32.06 -34.03 10.93
CA GLY A 35 -32.70 -33.58 12.16
C GLY A 35 -32.93 -32.08 12.07
N GLY A 36 -34.18 -31.67 11.89
CA GLY A 36 -34.58 -30.28 11.77
C GLY A 36 -34.05 -29.41 12.91
N SER A 37 -33.37 -28.33 12.56
CA SER A 37 -32.93 -27.31 13.50
C SER A 37 -33.15 -25.94 12.87
N THR A 38 -33.96 -25.14 13.54
CA THR A 38 -34.21 -23.74 13.25
C THR A 38 -32.87 -22.99 13.19
N ASN A 39 -32.46 -22.65 11.97
CA ASN A 39 -31.18 -22.02 11.70
C ASN A 39 -31.23 -20.53 12.08
N ARG A 40 -31.33 -20.24 13.38
CA ARG A 40 -30.98 -18.93 13.94
C ARG A 40 -29.47 -18.93 14.14
N ALA A 41 -28.74 -18.44 13.15
CA ALA A 41 -27.32 -18.21 13.27
C ALA A 41 -27.04 -17.30 14.49
N PRO A 42 -26.17 -17.70 15.44
CA PRO A 42 -25.73 -16.82 16.51
C PRO A 42 -24.86 -15.69 15.92
N SER A 43 -25.11 -14.45 16.35
CA SER A 43 -24.39 -13.25 15.94
C SER A 43 -22.90 -13.32 16.31
N ARG A 44 -22.05 -13.60 15.33
CA ARG A 44 -20.57 -13.66 15.45
C ARG A 44 -19.86 -12.33 15.81
N TRP A 45 -20.60 -11.28 16.15
CA TRP A 45 -20.04 -9.92 16.34
C TRP A 45 -20.23 -9.37 17.76
N ALA A 46 -20.70 -10.19 18.70
CA ALA A 46 -20.78 -9.82 20.10
C ALA A 46 -19.40 -9.98 20.75
N TRP A 47 -18.57 -8.93 20.68
CA TRP A 47 -17.48 -8.72 21.63
C TRP A 47 -18.10 -8.42 23.02
N ARG A 48 -18.70 -9.43 23.64
CA ARG A 48 -18.85 -9.44 25.09
C ARG A 48 -17.54 -9.98 25.63
N MET A 49 -16.72 -9.12 26.20
CA MET A 49 -15.69 -9.62 27.10
C MET A 49 -16.46 -10.30 28.24
N ALA A 50 -16.29 -11.60 28.40
CA ALA A 50 -17.01 -12.37 29.39
C ALA A 50 -16.73 -11.78 30.78
N GLY A 51 -17.77 -11.30 31.47
CA GLY A 51 -17.67 -10.76 32.83
C GLY A 51 -17.81 -9.23 32.97
N GLU A 52 -17.98 -8.47 31.88
CA GLU A 52 -18.21 -7.02 31.97
C GLU A 52 -19.55 -6.71 32.65
N THR A 53 -19.52 -5.81 33.64
CA THR A 53 -20.73 -5.24 34.24
C THR A 53 -20.80 -3.75 33.92
N ASN A 54 -22.00 -3.15 33.97
CA ASN A 54 -22.16 -1.69 33.84
C ASN A 54 -21.47 -0.89 34.97
N ALA A 55 -20.87 -1.54 35.98
CA ALA A 55 -20.10 -0.86 37.02
C ALA A 55 -18.68 -0.46 36.54
N ASP A 56 -18.17 -1.09 35.47
CA ASP A 56 -16.78 -0.92 35.02
C ASP A 56 -16.62 0.24 34.01
N TYR A 57 -17.72 0.66 33.38
CA TYR A 57 -17.74 1.69 32.35
C TYR A 57 -19.01 2.53 32.38
N GLN A 58 -18.91 3.77 31.89
CA GLN A 58 -20.04 4.61 31.55
C GLN A 58 -20.41 4.42 30.07
N GLU A 59 -21.68 4.11 29.79
CA GLU A 59 -22.17 4.10 28.40
C GLU A 59 -22.47 5.52 27.93
N ARG A 60 -21.99 5.86 26.73
CA ARG A 60 -22.28 7.12 26.04
C ARG A 60 -22.93 6.86 24.70
N VAL A 61 -24.10 7.46 24.49
CA VAL A 61 -24.82 7.40 23.20
C VAL A 61 -24.45 8.63 22.37
N LEU A 62 -24.00 8.43 21.14
CA LEU A 62 -23.63 9.51 20.23
C LEU A 62 -24.78 9.83 19.25
N PRO A 63 -24.92 11.10 18.82
CA PRO A 63 -25.84 11.50 17.76
C PRO A 63 -25.25 11.16 16.37
N VAL A 64 -24.70 9.96 16.24
CA VAL A 64 -24.08 9.39 15.04
C VAL A 64 -24.71 8.01 14.84
N THR A 65 -25.19 7.73 13.65
CA THR A 65 -25.81 6.44 13.32
C THR A 65 -24.77 5.45 12.78
N GLY A 66 -24.91 4.20 13.18
CA GLY A 66 -24.19 3.07 12.60
C GLY A 66 -24.84 2.61 11.29
N ALA A 67 -24.29 1.54 10.72
CA ALA A 67 -24.74 0.93 9.47
C ALA A 67 -26.19 0.40 9.52
N ASP A 68 -26.71 0.13 10.72
CA ASP A 68 -28.07 -0.38 10.98
C ASP A 68 -29.05 0.73 11.42
N ASP A 69 -28.71 1.99 11.15
CA ASP A 69 -29.42 3.19 11.60
C ASP A 69 -29.58 3.32 13.13
N GLN A 70 -28.87 2.50 13.91
CA GLN A 70 -28.88 2.62 15.36
C GLN A 70 -27.86 3.64 15.88
N PRO A 71 -28.15 4.33 17.00
CA PRO A 71 -27.17 5.20 17.64
C PRO A 71 -25.92 4.43 18.08
N ILE A 72 -24.76 5.03 17.86
CA ILE A 72 -23.49 4.48 18.33
C ILE A 72 -23.38 4.60 19.84
N ARG A 73 -23.09 3.46 20.49
CA ARG A 73 -22.85 3.35 21.93
C ARG A 73 -21.37 3.08 22.19
N LEU A 74 -20.75 4.01 22.91
CA LEU A 74 -19.38 3.90 23.40
C LEU A 74 -19.39 3.43 24.86
N ARG A 75 -18.40 2.61 25.22
CA ARG A 75 -18.14 2.20 26.60
C ARG A 75 -16.87 2.90 27.07
N ASN A 76 -17.03 3.85 27.99
CA ASN A 76 -15.92 4.62 28.54
C ASN A 76 -15.54 4.02 29.89
N TYR A 77 -14.42 3.32 29.93
CA TYR A 77 -13.97 2.58 31.11
C TYR A 77 -13.36 3.53 32.13
N HIS A 78 -13.76 3.40 33.40
CA HIS A 78 -13.26 4.28 34.46
C HIS A 78 -11.73 4.16 34.68
N ALA A 79 -11.16 3.00 34.35
CA ALA A 79 -9.74 2.73 34.45
C ALA A 79 -8.92 3.14 33.20
N ALA A 80 -9.56 3.56 32.12
CA ALA A 80 -8.87 3.94 30.90
C ALA A 80 -8.16 5.29 31.06
N THR A 81 -6.90 5.37 30.64
CA THR A 81 -6.07 6.56 30.81
C THR A 81 -5.30 6.90 29.54
N ASN A 82 -4.86 8.16 29.44
CA ASN A 82 -3.95 8.59 28.39
C ASN A 82 -2.64 7.79 28.51
N ALA A 83 -2.14 7.26 27.39
CA ALA A 83 -0.97 6.39 27.33
C ALA A 83 0.12 6.95 26.43
N THR A 84 1.32 6.40 26.49
CA THR A 84 2.38 6.74 25.52
C THR A 84 2.00 6.26 24.12
N LEU A 85 2.52 6.92 23.08
CA LEU A 85 2.35 6.49 21.70
C LEU A 85 2.79 5.03 21.51
N ALA A 86 3.89 4.62 22.15
CA ALA A 86 4.39 3.25 22.06
C ALA A 86 3.37 2.21 22.56
N ARG A 87 2.64 2.51 23.65
CA ARG A 87 1.58 1.63 24.15
C ARG A 87 0.38 1.59 23.19
N VAL A 88 -0.02 2.73 22.64
CA VAL A 88 -1.09 2.79 21.63
C VAL A 88 -0.73 1.95 20.40
N VAL A 89 0.46 2.12 19.84
CA VAL A 89 0.93 1.37 18.66
C VAL A 89 1.06 -0.12 18.96
N SER A 90 1.55 -0.49 20.14
CA SER A 90 1.59 -1.90 20.57
C SER A 90 0.20 -2.52 20.62
N PHE A 91 -0.78 -1.79 21.16
CA PHE A 91 -2.18 -2.24 21.18
C PHE A 91 -2.72 -2.42 19.77
N LEU A 92 -2.59 -1.42 18.89
CA LEU A 92 -3.09 -1.48 17.51
C LEU A 92 -2.55 -2.70 16.75
N ARG A 93 -1.26 -2.99 16.87
CA ARG A 93 -0.62 -4.15 16.19
C ARG A 93 -1.13 -5.52 16.65
N THR A 94 -1.78 -5.61 17.80
CA THR A 94 -2.23 -6.88 18.39
C THR A 94 -3.75 -7.02 18.44
N ASN A 95 -4.46 -5.90 18.32
CA ASN A 95 -5.91 -5.84 18.40
C ASN A 95 -6.56 -6.35 17.10
N PRO A 96 -7.54 -7.26 17.14
CA PRO A 96 -8.09 -7.91 15.96
C PRO A 96 -9.19 -7.10 15.24
N VAL A 97 -9.55 -5.89 15.68
CA VAL A 97 -10.66 -5.12 15.09
C VAL A 97 -10.44 -4.85 13.61
N ASN A 98 -9.21 -4.56 13.21
CA ASN A 98 -8.81 -4.30 11.83
C ASN A 98 -8.92 -5.57 10.93
N LEU A 99 -9.04 -6.77 11.53
CA LEU A 99 -9.24 -8.04 10.82
C LEU A 99 -10.71 -8.33 10.53
N ALA A 100 -11.64 -7.55 11.12
CA ALA A 100 -13.06 -7.67 10.79
C ALA A 100 -13.27 -7.39 9.28
N ARG A 101 -14.20 -8.11 8.67
CA ARG A 101 -14.50 -7.94 7.24
C ARG A 101 -15.37 -6.70 7.04
N PHE A 102 -14.96 -5.83 6.14
CA PHE A 102 -15.80 -4.71 5.70
C PHE A 102 -17.03 -5.26 4.98
N GLU A 103 -18.21 -4.90 5.47
CA GLU A 103 -19.49 -5.29 4.87
C GLU A 103 -20.30 -4.01 4.59
N PRO A 104 -20.46 -3.59 3.32
CA PRO A 104 -21.25 -2.42 2.98
C PRO A 104 -22.65 -2.50 3.60
N GLY A 105 -23.09 -1.43 4.27
CA GLY A 105 -24.39 -1.37 4.94
C GLY A 105 -24.53 -2.26 6.17
N LYS A 106 -23.44 -2.84 6.69
CA LYS A 106 -23.45 -3.66 7.92
C LYS A 106 -22.27 -3.38 8.87
N PHE A 107 -21.10 -3.10 8.32
CA PHE A 107 -19.88 -2.82 9.07
C PHE A 107 -19.05 -1.79 8.29
N VAL A 108 -19.40 -0.52 8.49
CA VAL A 108 -18.77 0.64 7.84
C VAL A 108 -17.78 1.30 8.79
N CYS A 109 -17.21 2.45 8.40
CA CYS A 109 -16.19 3.16 9.18
C CYS A 109 -16.60 3.39 10.64
N THR A 110 -17.88 3.64 10.89
CA THR A 110 -18.41 3.88 12.24
C THR A 110 -18.37 2.63 13.12
N GLU A 111 -18.63 1.43 12.60
CA GLU A 111 -18.53 0.19 13.39
C GLU A 111 -17.07 -0.16 13.72
N TYR A 112 -16.14 0.05 12.79
CA TYR A 112 -14.71 -0.09 13.07
C TYR A 112 -14.28 0.86 14.19
N ALA A 113 -14.64 2.15 14.07
CA ALA A 113 -14.26 3.15 15.06
C ALA A 113 -14.86 2.85 16.45
N ARG A 114 -16.12 2.40 16.50
CA ARG A 114 -16.78 1.96 17.75
C ARG A 114 -16.09 0.74 18.35
N ALA A 115 -15.78 -0.26 17.52
CA ALA A 115 -15.14 -1.49 17.98
C ALA A 115 -13.73 -1.22 18.52
N LEU A 116 -12.94 -0.39 17.82
CA LEU A 116 -11.60 0.00 18.28
C LEU A 116 -11.66 0.81 19.58
N HIS A 117 -12.59 1.76 19.68
CA HIS A 117 -12.81 2.55 20.91
C HIS A 117 -13.03 1.64 22.12
N ASN A 118 -14.04 0.77 22.04
CA ASN A 118 -14.42 -0.09 23.16
C ASN A 118 -13.30 -1.09 23.51
N ALA A 119 -12.57 -1.61 22.51
CA ALA A 119 -11.43 -2.50 22.75
C ALA A 119 -10.25 -1.78 23.41
N ALA A 120 -9.97 -0.54 23.02
CA ALA A 120 -8.91 0.28 23.61
C ALA A 120 -9.23 0.63 25.07
N GLU A 121 -10.46 1.09 25.32
CA GLU A 121 -10.94 1.43 26.66
C GLU A 121 -10.88 0.22 27.60
N ALA A 122 -11.32 -0.96 27.14
CA ALA A 122 -11.22 -2.21 27.90
C ALA A 122 -9.76 -2.64 28.16
N ALA A 123 -8.82 -2.24 27.29
CA ALA A 123 -7.38 -2.43 27.48
C ALA A 123 -6.72 -1.35 28.37
N GLY A 124 -7.51 -0.45 28.96
CA GLY A 124 -7.04 0.64 29.81
C GLY A 124 -6.47 1.84 29.05
N LEU A 125 -6.73 1.94 27.74
CA LEU A 125 -6.28 3.04 26.88
C LEU A 125 -7.46 3.96 26.60
N ARG A 126 -7.37 5.21 27.07
CA ARG A 126 -8.41 6.21 26.79
C ARG A 126 -8.45 6.50 25.29
N CYS A 127 -9.61 6.30 24.70
CA CYS A 127 -9.83 6.44 23.27
C CYS A 127 -11.03 7.36 23.02
N ALA A 128 -11.05 8.02 21.87
CA ALA A 128 -12.20 8.76 21.40
C ALA A 128 -12.68 8.19 20.06
N LEU A 129 -13.95 8.42 19.75
CA LEU A 129 -14.48 8.33 18.38
C LEU A 129 -14.40 9.71 17.74
N VAL A 130 -13.98 9.77 16.48
CA VAL A 130 -13.90 11.00 15.69
C VAL A 130 -14.78 10.88 14.46
N THR A 131 -15.66 11.85 14.24
CA THR A 131 -16.41 11.99 12.99
C THR A 131 -15.84 13.14 12.16
N VAL A 132 -15.56 12.86 10.89
CA VAL A 132 -14.95 13.78 9.93
C VAL A 132 -15.98 14.15 8.87
N GLN A 133 -16.08 15.44 8.58
CA GLN A 133 -16.89 15.97 7.50
C GLN A 133 -15.99 16.49 6.39
N PHE A 134 -16.30 16.13 5.16
CA PHE A 134 -15.64 16.65 3.97
C PHE A 134 -16.46 17.75 3.32
N GLU A 135 -15.83 18.54 2.45
CA GLU A 135 -16.53 19.50 1.60
C GLU A 135 -17.47 18.79 0.60
N GLN A 136 -17.10 17.58 0.17
CA GLN A 136 -17.87 16.75 -0.77
C GLN A 136 -17.74 15.26 -0.40
N GLY A 137 -18.81 14.50 -0.65
CA GLY A 137 -18.86 13.06 -0.39
C GLY A 137 -19.31 12.68 1.02
N GLU A 138 -19.29 11.38 1.31
CA GLU A 138 -19.66 10.81 2.60
C GLU A 138 -18.62 11.14 3.68
N GLY A 139 -19.07 11.41 4.90
CA GLY A 139 -18.19 11.61 6.06
C GLY A 139 -17.42 10.34 6.42
N HIS A 140 -16.48 10.48 7.35
CA HIS A 140 -15.67 9.35 7.82
C HIS A 140 -15.67 9.25 9.34
N SER A 141 -15.44 8.04 9.86
CA SER A 141 -15.32 7.78 11.29
C SER A 141 -13.99 7.09 11.57
N LEU A 142 -13.27 7.59 12.58
CA LEU A 142 -11.96 7.10 13.02
C LEU A 142 -11.82 7.29 14.53
N ASN A 143 -10.62 7.07 15.09
CA ASN A 143 -10.37 7.19 16.53
C ASN A 143 -9.30 8.23 16.85
N ALA A 144 -9.31 8.74 18.08
CA ALA A 144 -8.24 9.59 18.59
C ALA A 144 -7.72 9.08 19.93
N PHE A 145 -6.42 9.26 20.15
CA PHE A 145 -5.74 8.97 21.40
C PHE A 145 -4.99 10.23 21.84
N GLU A 146 -5.24 10.69 23.06
CA GLU A 146 -4.43 11.75 23.67
C GLU A 146 -3.21 11.09 24.31
N THR A 147 -2.09 11.12 23.60
CA THR A 147 -0.86 10.48 24.06
C THR A 147 -0.10 11.38 25.03
N THR A 148 0.59 10.77 25.98
CA THR A 148 1.35 11.52 27.00
C THR A 148 2.64 12.14 26.48
N ASP A 149 3.12 11.70 25.31
CA ASP A 149 4.45 12.02 24.76
C ASP A 149 4.42 12.61 23.33
N GLN A 150 3.29 12.53 22.61
CA GLN A 150 3.16 13.01 21.23
C GLN A 150 1.87 13.82 21.00
N GLY A 151 1.13 14.13 22.07
CA GLY A 151 -0.13 14.85 21.99
C GLY A 151 -1.25 14.03 21.35
N LEU A 152 -2.21 14.71 20.72
CA LEU A 152 -3.37 14.07 20.10
C LEU A 152 -3.00 13.41 18.77
N VAL A 153 -3.19 12.10 18.67
CA VAL A 153 -2.99 11.33 17.44
C VAL A 153 -4.30 10.73 16.96
N TYR A 154 -4.50 10.72 15.65
CA TYR A 154 -5.66 10.10 15.02
C TYR A 154 -5.28 8.75 14.45
N VAL A 155 -6.15 7.77 14.61
CA VAL A 155 -5.95 6.39 14.15
C VAL A 155 -7.15 5.97 13.34
N ASP A 156 -6.89 5.43 12.17
CA ASP A 156 -7.89 4.88 11.27
C ASP A 156 -7.60 3.40 11.04
N CYS A 157 -8.48 2.57 11.62
CA CYS A 157 -8.47 1.12 11.51
C CYS A 157 -9.39 0.60 10.39
N THR A 158 -9.94 1.50 9.57
CA THR A 158 -10.81 1.12 8.45
C THR A 158 -9.99 0.54 7.32
N GLY A 159 -10.30 -0.69 6.95
CA GLY A 159 -9.67 -1.38 5.84
C GLY A 159 -10.59 -2.50 5.36
N SER A 160 -10.54 -2.79 4.06
CA SER A 160 -11.19 -3.98 3.52
C SER A 160 -10.10 -4.97 3.15
N PRO A 161 -10.13 -6.22 3.64
CA PRO A 161 -9.29 -7.28 3.13
C PRO A 161 -9.55 -7.48 1.63
N GLY A 162 -8.76 -6.81 0.79
CA GLY A 162 -8.62 -7.14 -0.62
C GLY A 162 -7.74 -8.39 -0.77
N ALA A 163 -7.82 -9.06 -1.92
CA ALA A 163 -7.11 -10.32 -2.17
C ALA A 163 -5.57 -10.28 -1.98
N ASN A 164 -4.97 -9.09 -1.87
CA ASN A 164 -3.51 -8.89 -1.80
C ASN A 164 -3.03 -7.93 -0.69
N THR A 165 -3.89 -7.49 0.26
CA THR A 165 -3.43 -6.67 1.39
C THR A 165 -3.36 -7.53 2.65
N PRO A 166 -2.18 -7.78 3.23
CA PRO A 166 -2.07 -8.48 4.51
C PRO A 166 -2.92 -7.76 5.56
N ALA A 167 -3.75 -8.50 6.27
CA ALA A 167 -4.70 -7.92 7.23
C ALA A 167 -4.04 -7.17 8.41
N ALA A 168 -2.74 -7.38 8.63
CA ALA A 168 -1.92 -6.70 9.62
C ALA A 168 -1.59 -5.23 9.27
N GLU A 169 -2.04 -4.71 8.12
CA GLU A 169 -1.62 -3.39 7.61
C GLU A 169 -2.73 -2.33 7.57
N PHE A 170 -3.92 -2.59 8.11
CA PHE A 170 -5.05 -1.65 8.01
C PHE A 170 -5.06 -0.52 9.04
N ASP A 171 -4.38 -0.69 10.18
CA ASP A 171 -4.20 0.41 11.13
C ASP A 171 -3.25 1.45 10.56
N THR A 172 -3.74 2.68 10.51
CA THR A 172 -3.03 3.83 9.95
C THR A 172 -3.13 5.00 10.90
N PHE A 173 -2.11 5.87 10.87
CA PHE A 173 -2.25 7.22 11.40
C PHE A 173 -3.09 8.06 10.44
N GLY A 174 -4.11 8.70 10.98
CA GLY A 174 -4.94 9.68 10.29
C GLY A 174 -4.37 11.08 10.44
N TYR A 175 -4.46 11.89 9.38
CA TYR A 175 -3.98 13.27 9.35
C TYR A 175 -5.11 14.19 8.92
N LEU A 176 -5.57 15.03 9.85
CA LEU A 176 -6.70 15.95 9.66
C LEU A 176 -6.22 17.40 9.69
N LYS A 177 -6.59 18.19 8.68
CA LYS A 177 -6.37 19.64 8.62
C LYS A 177 -7.45 20.27 7.77
N THR A 178 -8.17 21.26 8.30
CA THR A 178 -9.26 21.93 7.58
C THR A 178 -8.77 22.51 6.25
N GLY A 179 -9.55 22.35 5.19
CA GLY A 179 -9.20 22.78 3.83
C GLY A 179 -8.11 21.94 3.17
N ARG A 180 -7.69 20.82 3.79
CA ARG A 180 -6.74 19.86 3.21
C ARG A 180 -7.38 18.47 3.10
N PRO A 181 -6.92 17.61 2.18
CA PRO A 181 -7.39 16.23 2.10
C PRO A 181 -7.17 15.48 3.41
N TYR A 182 -8.02 14.51 3.73
CA TYR A 182 -7.73 13.60 4.83
C TYR A 182 -6.57 12.67 4.43
N GLY A 183 -5.49 12.66 5.21
CA GLY A 183 -4.33 11.83 4.96
C GLY A 183 -4.32 10.55 5.81
N ARG A 184 -3.76 9.48 5.26
CA ARG A 184 -3.53 8.21 5.96
C ARG A 184 -2.12 7.70 5.69
N LEU A 185 -1.37 7.39 6.74
CA LEU A 185 -0.09 6.68 6.63
C LEU A 185 -0.11 5.42 7.47
N GLN A 186 0.50 4.34 6.99
CA GLN A 186 0.77 3.19 7.85
C GLN A 186 1.52 3.59 9.12
N LEU A 187 1.30 2.84 10.20
CA LEU A 187 1.89 3.14 11.51
C LEU A 187 3.40 3.39 11.39
N ASP A 188 4.15 2.50 10.74
CA ASP A 188 5.59 2.65 10.58
C ASP A 188 6.03 3.94 9.85
N LEU A 189 5.21 4.43 8.91
CA LEU A 189 5.50 5.67 8.21
C LEU A 189 5.09 6.89 9.03
N GLY A 190 3.98 6.84 9.76
CA GLY A 190 3.54 7.98 10.56
C GLY A 190 4.28 8.12 11.90
N LEU A 191 4.90 7.05 12.42
CA LEU A 191 5.58 7.01 13.73
C LEU A 191 6.57 8.16 13.98
N ALA A 192 7.22 8.68 12.94
CA ALA A 192 8.18 9.77 13.08
C ALA A 192 7.53 11.11 13.50
N ASP A 193 6.27 11.33 13.11
CA ASP A 193 5.47 12.50 13.48
C ASP A 193 3.98 12.16 13.23
N PRO A 194 3.33 11.48 14.19
CA PRO A 194 1.96 10.96 14.02
C PRO A 194 0.87 12.03 14.22
N SER A 195 1.23 13.19 14.78
CA SER A 195 0.31 14.31 15.02
C SER A 195 0.44 15.43 13.97
N GLY A 196 1.60 15.58 13.34
CA GLY A 196 1.88 16.64 12.38
C GLY A 196 1.39 16.32 10.97
N TYR A 197 0.47 17.14 10.45
CA TYR A 197 -0.03 17.00 9.09
C TYR A 197 1.09 17.11 8.03
N GLU A 198 2.15 17.85 8.35
CA GLU A 198 3.35 18.03 7.53
C GLU A 198 4.07 16.70 7.24
N ARG A 199 3.95 15.70 8.13
CA ARG A 199 4.45 14.35 7.89
C ARG A 199 3.75 13.70 6.70
N TYR A 200 2.43 13.78 6.66
CA TYR A 200 1.63 13.28 5.54
C TYR A 200 1.99 13.98 4.23
N GLU A 201 2.14 15.31 4.25
CA GLU A 201 2.55 16.06 3.05
C GLU A 201 3.94 15.66 2.57
N LEU A 202 4.89 15.49 3.49
CA LEU A 202 6.25 15.06 3.15
C LEU A 202 6.25 13.70 2.46
N VAL A 203 5.58 12.71 3.06
CA VAL A 203 5.50 11.35 2.50
C VAL A 203 4.77 11.36 1.15
N THR A 204 3.69 12.13 1.03
CA THR A 204 2.94 12.28 -0.23
C THR A 204 3.81 12.89 -1.33
N ARG A 205 4.58 13.96 -1.03
CA ARG A 205 5.51 14.56 -1.99
C ARG A 205 6.57 13.56 -2.47
N MET A 206 7.16 12.80 -1.54
CA MET A 206 8.14 11.76 -1.87
C MET A 206 7.53 10.70 -2.80
N TRP A 207 6.27 10.32 -2.56
CA TRP A 207 5.56 9.38 -3.42
C TRP A 207 5.32 9.92 -4.82
N THR A 208 4.78 11.14 -4.94
CA THR A 208 4.54 11.78 -6.25
C THR A 208 5.84 11.92 -7.05
N GLN A 209 6.95 12.24 -6.37
CA GLN A 209 8.28 12.24 -6.98
C GLN A 209 8.67 10.84 -7.47
N GLY A 210 8.43 9.80 -6.66
CA GLY A 210 8.66 8.41 -7.04
C GLY A 210 7.86 7.96 -8.26
N GLU A 211 6.58 8.31 -8.35
CA GLU A 211 5.74 8.00 -9.53
C GLU A 211 6.23 8.73 -10.78
N THR A 212 6.65 9.98 -10.64
CA THR A 212 7.23 10.78 -11.72
C THR A 212 8.53 10.14 -12.21
N GLU A 213 9.38 9.71 -11.29
CA GLU A 213 10.63 9.00 -11.57
C GLU A 213 10.38 7.67 -12.29
N GLU A 214 9.40 6.87 -11.83
CA GLU A 214 9.03 5.61 -12.49
C GLU A 214 8.56 5.82 -13.94
N ARG A 215 7.74 6.84 -14.17
CA ARG A 215 7.27 7.21 -15.52
C ARG A 215 8.44 7.64 -16.39
N TYR A 216 9.33 8.49 -15.86
CA TYR A 216 10.54 8.93 -16.56
C TYR A 216 11.43 7.74 -16.94
N LEU A 217 11.78 6.87 -15.99
CA LEU A 217 12.62 5.69 -16.22
C LEU A 217 12.00 4.76 -17.26
N SER A 218 10.69 4.54 -17.17
CA SER A 218 9.95 3.72 -18.13
C SER A 218 9.97 4.29 -19.54
N GLN A 219 9.79 5.62 -19.69
CA GLN A 219 9.83 6.29 -20.98
C GLN A 219 11.24 6.31 -21.57
N ALA A 220 12.25 6.66 -20.77
CA ALA A 220 13.64 6.66 -21.18
C ALA A 220 14.11 5.27 -21.61
N GLY A 221 13.71 4.21 -20.89
CA GLY A 221 14.02 2.82 -21.26
C GLY A 221 13.42 2.43 -22.61
N ARG A 222 12.16 2.81 -22.88
CA ARG A 222 11.53 2.59 -24.21
C ARG A 222 12.25 3.34 -25.32
N GLN A 223 12.67 4.58 -25.07
CA GLN A 223 13.42 5.38 -26.05
C GLN A 223 14.78 4.75 -26.36
N LEU A 224 15.57 4.37 -25.35
CA LEU A 224 16.87 3.73 -25.56
C LEU A 224 16.75 2.40 -26.32
N LEU A 225 15.72 1.60 -26.02
CA LEU A 225 15.46 0.37 -26.77
C LEU A 225 15.13 0.64 -28.25
N ALA A 226 14.39 1.71 -28.55
CA ALA A 226 14.10 2.10 -29.93
C ALA A 226 15.37 2.60 -30.65
N GLU A 227 16.20 3.39 -29.97
CA GLU A 227 17.49 3.85 -30.49
C GLU A 227 18.46 2.69 -30.75
N ASP A 228 18.57 1.70 -29.85
CA ASP A 228 19.42 0.52 -30.05
C ASP A 228 18.98 -0.28 -31.28
N ARG A 229 17.66 -0.47 -31.47
CA ARG A 229 17.14 -1.13 -32.68
C ARG A 229 17.47 -0.37 -33.95
N ALA A 230 17.31 0.96 -33.95
CA ALA A 230 17.62 1.81 -35.10
C ALA A 230 19.12 1.76 -35.43
N LEU A 231 19.97 1.86 -34.40
CA LEU A 231 21.42 1.83 -34.57
C LEU A 231 21.91 0.47 -35.11
N ARG A 232 21.36 -0.64 -34.60
CA ARG A 232 21.66 -1.99 -35.16
C ARG A 232 21.25 -2.11 -36.63
N ALA A 233 20.12 -1.52 -37.02
CA ALA A 233 19.68 -1.51 -38.41
C ALA A 233 20.59 -0.63 -39.31
N GLU A 234 21.16 0.45 -38.77
CA GLU A 234 22.19 1.25 -39.46
C GLU A 234 23.52 0.48 -39.60
N GLU A 235 23.97 -0.18 -38.53
CA GLU A 235 25.17 -1.02 -38.52
C GLU A 235 25.08 -2.16 -39.55
N GLN A 236 23.95 -2.86 -39.60
CA GLN A 236 23.70 -3.90 -40.60
C GLN A 236 23.74 -3.36 -42.03
N ARG A 237 23.14 -2.18 -42.28
CA ARG A 237 23.17 -1.53 -43.60
C ARG A 237 24.59 -1.16 -44.02
N LEU A 238 25.39 -0.58 -43.12
CA LEU A 238 26.79 -0.24 -43.40
C LEU A 238 27.60 -1.52 -43.69
N GLN A 239 27.36 -2.60 -42.95
CA GLN A 239 28.07 -3.86 -43.16
C GLN A 239 27.76 -4.48 -44.53
N SER A 240 26.50 -4.44 -44.97
CA SER A 240 26.12 -4.85 -46.33
C SER A 240 26.79 -3.97 -47.41
N GLN A 241 26.89 -2.66 -47.19
CA GLN A 241 27.58 -1.75 -48.11
C GLN A 241 29.08 -2.03 -48.21
N LEU A 242 29.74 -2.28 -47.08
CA LEU A 242 31.16 -2.64 -47.03
C LEU A 242 31.44 -3.96 -47.78
N GLN A 243 30.55 -4.94 -47.68
CA GLN A 243 30.67 -6.22 -48.40
C GLN A 243 30.53 -6.05 -49.93
N ALA A 244 29.74 -5.06 -50.38
CA ALA A 244 29.50 -4.80 -51.80
C ALA A 244 30.54 -3.88 -52.46
N ALA A 245 31.39 -3.19 -51.68
CA ALA A 245 32.31 -2.20 -52.19
C ALA A 245 33.56 -2.83 -52.85
N ALA A 246 33.84 -2.49 -54.10
CA ALA A 246 34.97 -3.00 -54.89
C ALA A 246 36.21 -2.07 -54.91
N GLY A 247 36.40 -1.21 -53.90
CA GLY A 247 37.47 -0.19 -53.90
C GLY A 247 37.51 0.70 -52.64
N PRO A 248 38.43 1.68 -52.57
CA PRO A 248 38.84 2.33 -51.32
C PRO A 248 37.68 2.98 -50.57
N ALA A 249 37.45 2.48 -49.35
CA ALA A 249 36.23 2.66 -48.57
C ALA A 249 36.32 3.81 -47.55
N ALA A 250 37.16 4.82 -47.76
CA ALA A 250 37.45 5.85 -46.75
C ALA A 250 36.19 6.57 -46.22
N ALA A 251 35.15 6.73 -47.05
CA ALA A 251 33.86 7.26 -46.62
C ALA A 251 33.08 6.29 -45.71
N LEU A 252 33.02 5.00 -46.07
CA LEU A 252 32.38 3.96 -45.27
C LEU A 252 33.13 3.72 -43.95
N GLU A 253 34.46 3.84 -43.94
CA GLU A 253 35.27 3.79 -42.73
C GLU A 253 34.97 4.97 -41.78
N ARG A 254 34.79 6.19 -42.32
CA ARG A 254 34.36 7.34 -41.50
C ARG A 254 32.99 7.10 -40.88
N GLN A 255 32.04 6.60 -41.68
CA GLN A 255 30.70 6.27 -41.21
C GLN A 255 30.73 5.17 -40.13
N GLY A 256 31.61 4.16 -40.28
CA GLY A 256 31.82 3.13 -39.27
C GLY A 256 32.36 3.68 -37.95
N ARG A 257 33.32 4.61 -38.00
CA ARG A 257 33.83 5.29 -36.80
C ARG A 257 32.74 6.11 -36.10
N GLU A 258 31.89 6.80 -36.86
CA GLU A 258 30.77 7.56 -36.32
C GLU A 258 29.72 6.65 -35.64
N LEU A 259 29.33 5.55 -36.29
CA LEU A 259 28.42 4.57 -35.69
C LEU A 259 28.99 3.98 -34.40
N ALA A 260 30.28 3.65 -34.38
CA ALA A 260 30.94 3.16 -33.16
C ALA A 260 30.92 4.18 -32.01
N GLN A 261 31.11 5.47 -32.31
CA GLN A 261 30.98 6.54 -31.31
C GLN A 261 29.55 6.67 -30.78
N ARG A 262 28.54 6.61 -31.67
CA ARG A 262 27.11 6.63 -31.32
C ARG A 262 26.75 5.41 -30.46
N ARG A 263 27.27 4.22 -30.79
CA ARG A 263 27.10 2.99 -30.01
C ARG A 263 27.64 3.15 -28.60
N ALA A 264 28.89 3.62 -28.47
CA ALA A 264 29.50 3.84 -27.17
C ALA A 264 28.75 4.90 -26.33
N ALA A 265 28.19 5.93 -26.96
CA ALA A 265 27.35 6.92 -26.29
C ALA A 265 26.02 6.31 -25.81
N LEU A 266 25.39 5.47 -26.63
CA LEU A 266 24.16 4.76 -26.27
C LEU A 266 24.40 3.79 -25.11
N ASP A 267 25.50 3.05 -25.12
CA ASP A 267 25.87 2.12 -24.04
C ASP A 267 26.10 2.86 -22.71
N ARG A 268 26.73 4.05 -22.72
CA ARG A 268 26.85 4.90 -21.53
C ARG A 268 25.49 5.33 -20.98
N ARG A 269 24.58 5.78 -21.85
CA ARG A 269 23.21 6.18 -21.46
C ARG A 269 22.42 4.98 -20.90
N HIS A 270 22.59 3.79 -21.46
CA HIS A 270 22.03 2.56 -20.90
C HIS A 270 22.55 2.29 -19.48
N ALA A 271 23.88 2.34 -19.29
CA ALA A 271 24.48 2.13 -17.98
C ALA A 271 23.99 3.14 -16.92
N GLU A 272 23.91 4.42 -17.30
CA GLU A 272 23.37 5.48 -16.45
C GLU A 272 21.90 5.23 -16.07
N LEU A 273 21.06 4.88 -17.05
CA LEU A 273 19.65 4.59 -16.80
C LEU A 273 19.48 3.36 -15.90
N THR A 274 20.26 2.31 -16.12
CA THR A 274 20.24 1.10 -15.27
C THR A 274 20.68 1.41 -13.85
N ALA A 275 21.73 2.22 -13.66
CA ALA A 275 22.16 2.64 -12.32
C ALA A 275 21.08 3.48 -11.61
N ARG A 276 20.43 4.39 -12.34
CA ARG A 276 19.32 5.20 -11.81
C ARG A 276 18.11 4.34 -11.45
N GLN A 277 17.76 3.36 -12.29
CA GLN A 277 16.69 2.42 -12.03
C GLN A 277 16.99 1.54 -10.80
N ALA A 278 18.22 1.06 -10.63
CA ALA A 278 18.61 0.31 -9.44
C ALA A 278 18.46 1.13 -8.16
N LYS A 279 18.87 2.41 -8.18
CA LYS A 279 18.65 3.34 -7.06
C LYS A 279 17.16 3.54 -6.79
N PHE A 280 16.36 3.78 -7.82
CA PHE A 280 14.92 3.94 -7.71
C PHE A 280 14.25 2.68 -7.12
N GLU A 281 14.61 1.49 -7.59
CA GLU A 281 14.05 0.23 -7.07
C GLU A 281 14.45 -0.05 -5.62
N ALA A 282 15.68 0.30 -5.23
CA ALA A 282 16.12 0.23 -3.84
C ALA A 282 15.26 1.12 -2.94
N HIS A 283 15.00 2.35 -3.36
CA HIS A 283 14.06 3.24 -2.66
C HIS A 283 12.65 2.65 -2.69
N ARG A 284 12.12 2.29 -3.87
CA ARG A 284 10.74 1.80 -4.01
C ARG A 284 10.43 0.59 -3.15
N ARG A 285 11.36 -0.36 -2.99
CA ARG A 285 11.19 -1.51 -2.08
C ARG A 285 10.94 -1.10 -0.63
N GLN A 286 11.45 0.05 -0.20
CA GLN A 286 11.19 0.61 1.13
C GLN A 286 9.78 1.21 1.27
N TRP A 287 9.18 1.72 0.17
CA TRP A 287 7.98 2.57 0.22
C TRP A 287 6.69 1.93 -0.31
N ARG A 288 6.76 0.98 -1.25
CA ARG A 288 5.61 0.52 -2.07
C ARG A 288 4.49 -0.19 -1.29
N LEU A 289 4.73 -0.64 -0.06
CA LEU A 289 3.73 -1.37 0.73
C LEU A 289 2.80 -0.48 1.55
N ARG A 290 2.93 0.86 1.52
CA ARG A 290 2.61 1.64 2.73
C ARG A 290 1.66 2.84 2.65
N ILE A 291 0.98 3.06 1.52
CA ILE A 291 0.10 4.24 1.36
C ILE A 291 -1.31 3.84 0.95
N PHE A 292 -2.29 4.32 1.71
CA PHE A 292 -3.71 4.20 1.41
C PHE A 292 -4.20 5.54 0.83
N HIS A 293 -4.83 5.49 -0.34
CA HIS A 293 -5.46 6.67 -0.92
C HIS A 293 -6.84 6.85 -0.28
N SER A 294 -7.04 7.97 0.41
CA SER A 294 -8.31 8.39 1.02
C SER A 294 -9.05 9.38 0.12
N ASN A 295 -10.31 9.69 0.48
CA ASN A 295 -11.15 10.67 -0.20
C ASN A 295 -10.36 11.99 -0.43
N PRO A 296 -10.18 12.43 -1.70
CA PRO A 296 -9.40 13.63 -2.01
C PRO A 296 -10.13 14.93 -1.61
N ALA A 297 -11.42 14.87 -1.27
CA ALA A 297 -12.18 16.03 -0.84
C ALA A 297 -11.55 16.65 0.44
N PRO A 298 -11.43 17.99 0.51
CA PRO A 298 -10.90 18.65 1.69
C PRO A 298 -11.76 18.38 2.93
N VAL A 299 -11.10 18.27 4.07
CA VAL A 299 -11.75 18.22 5.39
C VAL A 299 -12.40 19.56 5.67
N LYS A 300 -13.72 19.55 5.87
CA LYS A 300 -14.51 20.70 6.32
C LYS A 300 -14.38 20.91 7.82
N GLY A 301 -14.34 19.82 8.58
CA GLY A 301 -14.21 19.83 10.04
C GLY A 301 -14.38 18.44 10.63
N TRP A 302 -14.18 18.30 11.94
CA TRP A 302 -14.39 17.04 12.65
C TRP A 302 -14.85 17.29 14.09
N ARG A 303 -15.43 16.25 14.71
CA ARG A 303 -15.81 16.25 16.12
C ARG A 303 -15.23 15.01 16.80
N THR A 304 -14.74 15.20 18.02
CA THR A 304 -14.15 14.14 18.84
C THR A 304 -15.05 13.86 20.05
N TRP A 305 -15.34 12.59 20.28
CA TRP A 305 -16.24 12.09 21.32
C TRP A 305 -15.46 11.18 22.26
N TRP A 306 -15.11 11.70 23.43
CA TRP A 306 -14.45 10.97 24.52
C TRP A 306 -15.46 10.21 25.38
#